data_AF-A0A6S7KED4-F1
#
_entry.id   AF-A0A6S7KED4-F1
#
_cell.length_a   1.000
_cell.length_b   1.000
_cell.length_c   1.000
_cell.angle_alpha   90.00
_cell.angle_beta   90.00
_cell.angle_gamma   90.00
#
_symmetry.space_group_name_H-M   'P 1'
#
loop_
_entity.id
_entity.type
_entity.pdbx_description
1 polymer ?
#
loop_
_entity_poly.entity_id
_entity_poly.type
_entity_poly.pdbx_seq_one_letter_code
_entity_poly.pdbx_strand_id
1 'polypeptide(L)'
;MEFPATFLTIWTIERFGRKWTTLGGMILACAASILGVVFRMHQDYVYDGYWVMTVIMAMLSKGCITLSFSGVWVWSNELFPTVVRNTGMGTTNGLARIGSFMSGYIIWLTRIHPLIPYAIFATLAFLASCACLLLPETTGRPTQEVISEAQAPVQQLELSDTTDKSVVVRNKNLV
;
A
#
# COMPACT_ATOMS: atom_id res chain seq x y z
N MET A 1 -16.66 -1.28 8.54
CA MET A 1 -16.94 -2.62 7.96
C MET A 1 -15.66 -3.10 7.27
N GLU A 2 -14.64 -3.50 8.03
CA GLU A 2 -13.30 -3.78 7.45
C GLU A 2 -12.83 -5.21 7.69
N PHE A 3 -13.33 -5.89 8.72
CA PHE A 3 -12.92 -7.26 9.08
C PHE A 3 -13.07 -8.32 7.97
N PRO A 4 -14.22 -8.46 7.27
CA PRO A 4 -14.32 -9.48 6.22
C PRO A 4 -13.47 -9.16 5.00
N ALA A 5 -13.28 -7.87 4.69
CA ALA A 5 -12.47 -7.43 3.56
C ALA A 5 -10.98 -7.72 3.79
N THR A 6 -10.44 -7.45 4.97
CA THR A 6 -9.05 -7.78 5.29
C THR A 6 -8.78 -9.28 5.27
N PHE A 7 -9.71 -10.11 5.76
CA PHE A 7 -9.61 -11.57 5.63
C PHE A 7 -9.57 -12.03 4.17
N LEU A 8 -10.45 -11.48 3.33
CA LEU A 8 -10.43 -11.72 1.88
C LEU A 8 -9.11 -11.25 1.25
N THR A 9 -8.52 -10.15 1.74
CA THR A 9 -7.24 -9.64 1.24
C THR A 9 -6.13 -10.64 1.47
N ILE A 10 -6.00 -11.15 2.70
CA ILE A 10 -4.96 -12.12 3.08
C ILE A 10 -5.08 -13.36 2.19
N TRP A 11 -6.30 -13.88 2.07
CA TRP A 11 -6.58 -15.05 1.23
C TRP A 11 -6.27 -14.82 -0.25
N THR A 12 -6.58 -13.63 -0.79
CA THR A 12 -6.34 -13.32 -2.21
C THR A 12 -4.85 -13.09 -2.47
N ILE A 13 -4.14 -12.43 -1.55
CA ILE A 13 -2.68 -12.18 -1.64
C ILE A 13 -1.90 -13.49 -1.64
N GLU A 14 -2.30 -14.45 -0.78
CA GLU A 14 -1.68 -15.77 -0.72
C GLU A 14 -1.86 -16.59 -2.00
N ARG A 15 -2.96 -16.37 -2.74
CA ARG A 15 -3.32 -17.19 -3.90
C ARG A 15 -2.88 -16.61 -5.25
N PHE A 16 -2.91 -15.28 -5.40
CA PHE A 16 -2.64 -14.59 -6.68
C PHE A 16 -1.36 -13.75 -6.71
N GLY A 17 -0.68 -13.59 -5.56
CA GLY A 17 0.53 -12.79 -5.46
C GLY A 17 0.27 -11.29 -5.31
N ARG A 18 1.17 -10.60 -4.59
CA ARG A 18 0.96 -9.26 -4.01
C ARG A 18 0.73 -8.13 -5.02
N LYS A 19 1.42 -8.18 -6.17
CA LYS A 19 1.27 -7.15 -7.20
C LYS A 19 -0.06 -7.29 -7.92
N TRP A 20 -0.42 -8.50 -8.35
CA TRP A 20 -1.66 -8.72 -9.11
C TRP A 20 -2.90 -8.43 -8.28
N THR A 21 -2.89 -8.72 -6.98
CA THR A 21 -4.01 -8.37 -6.09
C THR A 21 -4.15 -6.87 -5.89
N THR A 22 -3.05 -6.16 -5.70
CA THR A 22 -3.05 -4.71 -5.52
C THR A 22 -3.47 -4.00 -6.80
N LEU A 23 -2.92 -4.44 -7.93
CA LEU A 23 -3.15 -3.82 -9.24
C LEU A 23 -4.56 -4.11 -9.75
N GLY A 24 -5.00 -5.37 -9.66
CA GLY A 24 -6.36 -5.78 -9.97
C GLY A 24 -7.39 -5.09 -9.07
N GLY A 25 -7.09 -4.95 -7.78
CA GLY A 25 -7.96 -4.24 -6.83
C GLY A 25 -8.12 -2.75 -7.17
N MET A 26 -7.05 -2.04 -7.52
CA MET A 26 -7.13 -0.63 -7.89
C MET A 26 -7.83 -0.40 -9.24
N ILE A 27 -7.60 -1.27 -10.23
CA ILE A 27 -8.29 -1.20 -11.52
C ILE A 27 -9.79 -1.45 -11.31
N LEU A 28 -10.16 -2.48 -10.53
CA LEU A 28 -11.56 -2.80 -10.25
C LEU A 28 -12.24 -1.69 -9.45
N ALA A 29 -11.52 -1.05 -8.51
CA ALA A 29 -12.01 0.12 -7.79
C ALA A 29 -12.29 1.32 -8.70
N CYS A 30 -11.40 1.57 -9.68
CA CYS A 30 -11.56 2.62 -10.69
C CYS A 30 -12.76 2.33 -11.61
N ALA A 31 -12.90 1.08 -12.08
CA ALA A 31 -14.06 0.68 -12.87
C ALA A 31 -15.37 0.83 -12.07
N ALA A 32 -15.38 0.42 -10.80
CA ALA A 32 -16.55 0.54 -9.93
C ALA A 32 -16.93 2.00 -9.64
N SER A 33 -15.95 2.90 -9.48
CA SER A 33 -16.22 4.33 -9.26
C SER A 33 -16.72 5.03 -10.52
N ILE A 34 -16.21 4.69 -11.71
CA ILE A 34 -16.70 5.18 -13.00
C ILE A 34 -18.12 4.66 -13.27
N LEU A 35 -18.41 3.38 -13.00
CA LEU A 35 -19.76 2.85 -13.11
C LEU A 35 -20.72 3.54 -12.14
N GLY A 36 -20.27 3.83 -10.90
CA GLY A 36 -21.03 4.64 -9.94
C GLY A 36 -21.39 6.04 -10.47
N VAL A 37 -20.50 6.67 -11.24
CA VAL A 37 -20.77 7.95 -11.93
C VAL A 37 -21.88 7.81 -12.96
N VAL A 38 -21.83 6.77 -13.80
CA VAL A 38 -22.82 6.53 -14.85
C VAL A 38 -24.20 6.27 -14.24
N PHE A 39 -24.29 5.44 -13.20
CA PHE A 39 -25.55 5.20 -12.49
C PHE A 39 -26.10 6.45 -11.82
N ARG A 40 -25.22 7.31 -11.28
CA ARG A 40 -25.64 8.58 -10.68
C ARG A 40 -26.19 9.57 -11.70
N MET A 41 -25.63 9.62 -12.92
CA MET A 41 -26.20 10.43 -14.03
C MET A 41 -27.57 9.93 -14.47
N HIS A 42 -27.78 8.61 -14.50
CA HIS A 42 -29.06 8.03 -14.86
C HIS A 42 -30.12 8.19 -13.75
N GLN A 43 -29.71 8.43 -12.51
CA GLN A 43 -30.59 8.63 -11.36
C GLN A 43 -31.49 9.88 -11.52
N ASP A 44 -31.06 10.90 -12.24
CA ASP A 44 -31.86 12.12 -12.45
C ASP A 44 -33.08 11.91 -13.36
N TYR A 45 -33.19 10.76 -14.05
CA TYR A 45 -34.21 10.52 -15.07
C TYR A 45 -35.23 9.40 -14.75
N VAL A 46 -34.89 8.37 -13.96
CA VAL A 46 -35.67 7.11 -13.93
C VAL A 46 -35.54 6.38 -12.57
N TYR A 47 -36.63 6.29 -11.78
CA TYR A 47 -36.94 5.37 -10.65
C TYR A 47 -36.09 5.34 -9.36
N ASP A 48 -36.79 5.13 -8.23
CA ASP A 48 -36.32 5.02 -6.82
C ASP A 48 -35.38 3.84 -6.50
N GLY A 49 -34.93 3.04 -7.49
CA GLY A 49 -34.08 1.86 -7.28
C GLY A 49 -32.58 2.07 -7.48
N TYR A 50 -32.19 3.13 -8.22
CA TYR A 50 -30.80 3.35 -8.63
C TYR A 50 -29.87 3.85 -7.51
N TRP A 51 -30.44 4.40 -6.43
CA TRP A 51 -29.65 4.81 -5.27
C TRP A 51 -28.97 3.61 -4.60
N VAL A 52 -29.67 2.46 -4.52
CA VAL A 52 -29.14 1.23 -3.93
C VAL A 52 -27.94 0.73 -4.74
N MET A 53 -28.07 0.71 -6.07
CA MET A 53 -27.00 0.28 -6.97
C MET A 53 -25.78 1.19 -6.88
N THR A 54 -26.01 2.51 -6.78
CA THR A 54 -24.93 3.48 -6.59
C THR A 54 -24.19 3.26 -5.26
N VAL A 55 -24.93 3.00 -4.17
CA VAL A 55 -24.33 2.70 -2.86
C VAL A 55 -23.56 1.39 -2.87
N ILE A 56 -24.09 0.33 -3.51
CA ILE A 56 -23.40 -0.96 -3.64
C ILE A 56 -22.08 -0.79 -4.41
N MET A 57 -22.08 -0.07 -5.54
CA MET A 57 -20.87 0.18 -6.32
C MET A 57 -19.85 1.05 -5.56
N ALA A 58 -20.32 2.05 -4.80
CA ALA A 58 -19.45 2.85 -3.94
C ALA A 58 -18.81 2.01 -2.82
N MET A 59 -19.57 1.09 -2.21
CA MET A 59 -19.06 0.16 -1.20
C MET A 59 -18.09 -0.86 -1.79
N LEU A 60 -18.36 -1.36 -3.01
CA LEU A 60 -17.45 -2.24 -3.73
C LEU A 60 -16.11 -1.55 -4.01
N SER A 61 -16.17 -0.32 -4.56
CA SER A 61 -14.97 0.49 -4.82
C SER A 61 -14.17 0.74 -3.54
N LYS A 62 -14.84 1.18 -2.45
CA LYS A 62 -14.20 1.39 -1.15
C LYS A 62 -13.53 0.11 -0.64
N GLY A 63 -14.22 -1.02 -0.71
CA GLY A 63 -13.68 -2.32 -0.34
C GLY A 63 -12.39 -2.62 -1.11
N CYS A 64 -12.43 -2.54 -2.44
CA CYS A 64 -11.28 -2.83 -3.30
C CYS A 64 -10.08 -1.89 -3.07
N ILE A 65 -10.32 -0.61 -2.76
CA ILE A 65 -9.27 0.33 -2.36
C ILE A 65 -8.65 -0.12 -1.04
N THR A 66 -9.45 -0.49 -0.04
CA THR A 66 -8.95 -0.98 1.25
C THR A 66 -8.12 -2.26 1.09
N LEU A 67 -8.58 -3.22 0.26
CA LEU A 67 -7.82 -4.43 -0.07
C LEU A 67 -6.44 -4.06 -0.65
N SER A 68 -6.43 -3.16 -1.62
CA SER A 68 -5.20 -2.74 -2.32
C SER A 68 -4.25 -1.98 -1.38
N PHE A 69 -4.79 -1.08 -0.55
CA PHE A 69 -4.02 -0.31 0.43
C PHE A 69 -3.35 -1.22 1.46
N SER A 70 -4.07 -2.25 1.95
CA SER A 70 -3.49 -3.25 2.83
C SER A 70 -2.33 -4.00 2.16
N GLY A 71 -2.48 -4.40 0.89
CA GLY A 71 -1.42 -5.03 0.10
C GLY A 71 -0.17 -4.14 -0.05
N VAL A 72 -0.34 -2.86 -0.40
CA VAL A 72 0.76 -1.88 -0.50
C VAL A 72 1.44 -1.67 0.84
N TRP A 73 0.68 -1.66 1.93
CA TRP A 73 1.24 -1.48 3.26
C TRP A 73 2.14 -2.66 3.66
N VAL A 74 1.70 -3.90 3.42
CA VAL A 74 2.53 -5.09 3.63
C VAL A 74 3.75 -5.10 2.70
N TRP A 75 3.57 -4.72 1.43
CA TRP A 75 4.67 -4.58 0.47
C TRP A 75 5.72 -3.56 0.94
N SER A 76 5.28 -2.40 1.44
CA SER A 76 6.16 -1.39 2.01
C SER A 76 6.95 -1.95 3.21
N ASN A 77 6.29 -2.70 4.08
CA ASN A 77 6.94 -3.32 5.24
C ASN A 77 8.06 -4.30 4.83
N GLU A 78 7.90 -5.04 3.74
CA GLU A 78 8.95 -5.96 3.27
C GLU A 78 10.12 -5.27 2.57
N LEU A 79 9.85 -4.13 1.96
CA LEU A 79 10.86 -3.36 1.24
C LEU A 79 11.75 -2.54 2.19
N PHE A 80 11.19 -2.05 3.30
CA PHE A 80 11.92 -1.20 4.24
C PHE A 80 12.60 -2.01 5.37
N PRO A 81 13.93 -1.90 5.55
CA PRO A 81 14.59 -2.44 6.73
C PRO A 81 14.11 -1.72 8.00
N THR A 82 14.14 -2.42 9.14
CA THR A 82 13.60 -1.97 10.44
C THR A 82 14.06 -0.56 10.86
N VAL A 83 15.28 -0.17 10.48
CA VAL A 83 15.85 1.16 10.75
C VAL A 83 15.10 2.32 10.08
N VAL A 84 14.52 2.11 8.90
CA VAL A 84 13.79 3.16 8.14
C VAL A 84 12.28 2.93 8.09
N ARG A 85 11.81 1.73 8.46
CA ARG A 85 10.39 1.35 8.43
C ARG A 85 9.53 2.29 9.29
N ASN A 86 9.95 2.59 10.53
CA ASN A 86 9.16 3.43 11.44
C ASN A 86 8.99 4.86 10.89
N THR A 87 10.07 5.45 10.36
CA THR A 87 10.04 6.78 9.76
C THR A 87 9.19 6.81 8.49
N GLY A 88 9.35 5.83 7.59
CA GLY A 88 8.56 5.73 6.36
C GLY A 88 7.05 5.54 6.60
N MET A 89 6.68 4.69 7.56
CA MET A 89 5.28 4.52 7.97
C MET A 89 4.72 5.78 8.63
N GLY A 90 5.51 6.47 9.46
CA GLY A 90 5.13 7.74 10.08
C GLY A 90 4.82 8.82 9.03
N THR A 91 5.69 8.99 8.04
CA THR A 91 5.48 9.94 6.94
C THR A 91 4.24 9.59 6.11
N THR A 92 4.05 8.30 5.80
CA THR A 92 2.86 7.83 5.06
C THR A 92 1.56 8.13 5.83
N ASN A 93 1.55 7.92 7.14
CA ASN A 93 0.40 8.26 7.99
C ASN A 93 0.15 9.77 8.04
N GLY A 94 1.20 10.59 8.07
CA GLY A 94 1.08 12.05 7.96
C GLY A 94 0.42 12.47 6.64
N LEU A 95 0.87 11.89 5.52
CA LEU A 95 0.27 12.13 4.20
C LEU A 95 -1.18 11.65 4.12
N ALA A 96 -1.50 10.50 4.71
CA ALA A 96 -2.87 9.98 4.77
C ALA A 96 -3.81 10.93 5.53
N ARG A 97 -3.32 11.56 6.62
CA ARG A 97 -4.06 12.58 7.37
C ARG A 97 -4.34 13.81 6.51
N ILE A 98 -3.34 14.29 5.77
CA ILE A 98 -3.51 15.41 4.82
C ILE A 98 -4.55 15.06 3.75
N GLY A 99 -4.48 13.85 3.17
CA GLY A 99 -5.47 13.37 2.23
C GLY A 99 -6.89 13.33 2.81
N SER A 100 -7.02 12.99 4.09
CA SER A 100 -8.31 12.97 4.80
C SER A 100 -8.88 14.37 4.96
N PHE A 101 -8.04 15.37 5.25
CA PHE A 101 -8.46 16.78 5.27
C PHE A 101 -8.90 17.27 3.88
N MET A 102 -8.15 16.93 2.83
CA MET A 102 -8.53 17.29 1.45
C MET A 102 -9.83 16.62 1.01
N SER A 103 -10.09 15.38 1.46
CA SER A 103 -11.35 14.68 1.18
C SER A 103 -12.58 15.44 1.67
N GLY A 104 -12.50 16.11 2.83
CA GLY A 104 -13.60 16.93 3.33
C GLY A 104 -13.93 18.09 2.38
N TYR A 105 -12.91 18.72 1.81
CA TYR A 105 -13.08 19.80 0.83
C TYR A 105 -13.68 19.28 -0.49
N ILE A 106 -13.24 18.11 -0.95
CA ILE A 106 -13.79 17.45 -2.16
C ILE A 106 -15.28 17.15 -1.99
N ILE A 107 -15.70 16.70 -0.81
CA ILE A 107 -17.12 16.45 -0.51
C ILE A 107 -17.90 17.76 -0.49
N TRP A 108 -17.35 18.87 -0.01
CA TRP A 108 -18.05 20.15 -0.06
C TRP A 108 -18.39 20.58 -1.50
N LEU A 109 -17.53 20.23 -2.45
CA LEU A 109 -17.71 20.47 -3.88
C LEU A 109 -18.89 19.69 -4.51
N THR A 110 -19.44 18.69 -3.81
CA THR A 110 -20.65 17.96 -4.25
C THR A 110 -21.86 18.88 -4.40
N ARG A 111 -21.87 20.04 -3.71
CA ARG A 111 -22.97 21.01 -3.76
C ARG A 111 -23.09 21.70 -5.12
N ILE A 112 -22.01 21.76 -5.89
CA ILE A 112 -22.00 22.36 -7.24
C ILE A 112 -22.38 21.29 -8.25
N HIS A 113 -21.66 20.16 -8.24
CA HIS A 113 -21.94 19.07 -9.15
C HIS A 113 -21.62 17.71 -8.50
N PRO A 114 -22.60 16.78 -8.43
CA PRO A 114 -22.44 15.50 -7.73
C PRO A 114 -21.36 14.59 -8.34
N LEU A 115 -20.99 14.81 -9.60
CA LEU A 115 -20.00 13.97 -10.30
C LEU A 115 -18.55 14.25 -9.94
N ILE A 116 -18.22 15.49 -9.57
CA ILE A 116 -16.85 15.95 -9.36
C ILE A 116 -16.08 15.08 -8.35
N PRO A 117 -16.60 14.77 -7.15
CA PRO A 117 -15.87 13.95 -6.18
C PRO A 117 -15.56 12.56 -6.73
N TYR A 118 -16.50 11.92 -7.44
CA TYR A 118 -16.31 10.59 -7.98
C TYR A 118 -15.23 10.58 -9.07
N ALA A 119 -15.22 11.58 -9.94
CA ALA A 119 -14.17 11.74 -10.96
C ALA A 119 -12.78 11.93 -10.32
N ILE A 120 -12.69 12.74 -9.26
CA ILE A 120 -11.43 12.95 -8.52
C ILE A 120 -10.94 11.66 -7.88
N PHE A 121 -11.82 10.88 -7.24
CA PHE A 121 -11.42 9.60 -6.65
C PHE A 121 -11.00 8.57 -7.71
N ALA A 122 -11.68 8.54 -8.87
CA ALA A 122 -11.31 7.66 -9.97
C ALA A 122 -9.93 8.01 -10.55
N THR A 123 -9.64 9.30 -10.79
CA THR A 123 -8.33 9.72 -11.31
C THR A 123 -7.21 9.49 -10.30
N LEU A 124 -7.44 9.74 -9.01
CA LEU A 124 -6.47 9.43 -7.96
C LEU A 124 -6.18 7.91 -7.88
N ALA A 125 -7.22 7.08 -7.96
CA ALA A 125 -7.06 5.62 -7.97
C ALA A 125 -6.28 5.15 -9.21
N PHE A 126 -6.54 5.74 -10.37
CA PHE A 126 -5.82 5.44 -11.61
C PHE A 126 -4.34 5.84 -11.52
N LEU A 127 -4.04 7.05 -11.04
CA LEU A 127 -2.66 7.51 -10.84
C LEU A 127 -1.90 6.62 -9.85
N ALA A 128 -2.56 6.20 -8.77
CA ALA A 128 -1.97 5.29 -7.81
C ALA A 128 -1.73 3.89 -8.40
N SER A 129 -2.63 3.39 -9.24
CA SER A 129 -2.44 2.12 -9.97
C SER A 129 -1.26 2.20 -10.94
N CYS A 130 -1.13 3.31 -11.68
CA CYS A 130 0.03 3.59 -12.54
C CYS A 130 1.33 3.65 -11.73
N ALA A 131 1.33 4.34 -10.59
CA ALA A 131 2.49 4.36 -9.69
C ALA A 131 2.86 2.96 -9.18
N CYS A 132 1.89 2.09 -8.95
CA CYS A 132 2.15 0.68 -8.60
C CYS A 132 2.78 -0.12 -9.75
N LEU A 133 2.55 0.24 -11.02
CA LEU A 133 3.23 -0.37 -12.17
C LEU A 133 4.71 0.01 -12.24
N LEU A 134 5.05 1.24 -11.81
CA LEU A 134 6.43 1.72 -11.74
C LEU A 134 7.24 1.03 -10.63
N LEU A 135 6.58 0.44 -9.63
CA LEU A 135 7.25 -0.29 -8.56
C LEU A 135 7.64 -1.71 -9.03
N PRO A 136 8.94 -2.06 -9.04
CA PRO A 136 9.38 -3.41 -9.43
C PRO A 136 8.89 -4.45 -8.42
N GLU A 137 8.43 -5.61 -8.93
CA GLU A 137 7.92 -6.70 -8.10
C GLU A 137 8.90 -7.15 -7.02
N THR A 138 8.44 -7.22 -5.76
CA THR A 138 9.19 -7.82 -4.64
C THR A 138 8.82 -9.28 -4.38
N THR A 139 7.90 -9.87 -5.15
CA THR A 139 7.45 -11.25 -4.97
C THR A 139 8.66 -12.20 -5.03
N GLY A 140 9.00 -12.83 -3.89
CA GLY A 140 10.02 -13.87 -3.81
C GLY A 140 11.44 -13.43 -3.46
N ARG A 141 11.68 -12.17 -3.08
CA ARG A 141 13.00 -11.77 -2.55
C ARG A 141 13.03 -11.97 -1.03
N PRO A 142 14.06 -12.64 -0.47
CA PRO A 142 14.21 -12.73 0.98
C PRO A 142 14.27 -11.32 1.55
N THR A 143 13.52 -11.09 2.62
CA THR A 143 13.45 -9.83 3.36
C THR A 143 14.86 -9.29 3.58
N GLN A 144 15.09 -7.99 3.31
CA GLN A 144 16.43 -7.38 3.49
C GLN A 144 16.95 -7.49 4.94
N GLU A 145 16.08 -7.81 5.90
CA GLU A 145 16.44 -8.21 7.25
C GLU A 145 17.46 -9.37 7.25
N VAL A 146 17.28 -10.39 6.41
CA VAL A 146 18.20 -11.55 6.33
C VAL A 146 19.59 -11.14 5.81
N ILE A 147 19.68 -10.13 4.95
CA ILE A 147 20.96 -9.69 4.36
C ILE A 147 21.71 -8.77 5.33
N SER A 148 21.00 -7.82 5.96
CA SER A 148 21.61 -6.89 6.91
C SER A 148 21.99 -7.57 8.23
N GLU A 149 21.17 -8.51 8.70
CA GLU A 149 21.42 -9.29 9.91
C GLU A 149 22.36 -10.47 9.66
N ALA A 150 22.63 -10.85 8.41
CA ALA A 150 23.78 -11.71 8.08
C ALA A 150 25.10 -10.92 8.02
N GLN A 151 25.07 -9.65 7.60
CA GLN A 151 26.28 -8.80 7.55
C GLN A 151 26.74 -8.29 8.92
N ALA A 152 25.81 -7.97 9.84
CA ALA A 152 26.18 -7.49 11.19
C ALA A 152 27.00 -8.50 12.04
N PRO A 153 26.61 -9.79 12.18
CA PRO A 153 27.39 -10.77 12.92
C PRO A 153 28.68 -11.15 12.18
N VAL A 154 28.71 -11.12 10.84
CA VAL A 154 29.95 -11.36 10.07
C VAL A 154 30.95 -10.23 10.28
N GLN A 155 30.53 -8.96 10.28
CA GLN A 155 31.41 -7.82 10.55
C GLN A 155 31.97 -7.84 11.99
N GLN A 156 31.17 -8.28 12.97
CA GLN A 156 31.63 -8.44 14.36
C GLN A 156 32.60 -9.62 14.52
N LEU A 157 32.38 -10.73 13.80
CA LEU A 157 33.30 -11.87 13.77
C LEU A 157 34.65 -11.48 13.12
N GLU A 158 34.64 -10.74 12.01
CA GLU A 158 35.87 -10.25 11.37
C GLU A 158 36.64 -9.23 12.24
N LEU A 159 35.94 -8.34 12.95
CA LEU A 159 36.55 -7.43 13.93
C LEU A 159 37.10 -8.17 15.16
N SER A 160 36.42 -9.22 15.63
CA SER A 160 36.91 -10.03 16.75
C SER A 160 38.14 -10.88 16.36
N ASP A 161 38.17 -11.45 15.16
CA ASP A 161 39.28 -12.27 14.66
C ASP A 161 40.51 -11.42 14.29
N THR A 162 40.32 -10.20 13.77
CA THR A 162 41.44 -9.25 13.56
C THR A 162 41.99 -8.71 14.88
N THR A 163 41.14 -8.45 15.87
CA THR A 163 41.58 -8.03 17.20
C THR A 163 42.37 -9.15 17.88
N ASP A 164 41.90 -10.40 17.83
CA ASP A 164 42.59 -11.53 18.45
C ASP A 164 43.94 -11.84 17.77
N LYS A 165 43.98 -11.84 16.42
CA LYS A 165 45.24 -12.02 15.66
C LYS A 165 46.25 -10.92 15.92
N SER A 166 45.82 -9.65 16.03
CA SER A 166 46.72 -8.54 16.33
C SER A 166 47.31 -8.60 17.75
N VAL A 167 46.56 -9.12 18.73
CA VAL A 167 47.05 -9.33 20.10
C VAL A 167 48.05 -10.49 20.17
N VAL A 168 47.78 -11.61 19.49
CA VAL A 168 48.69 -12.77 19.46
C VAL A 168 50.02 -12.44 18.77
N VAL A 169 50.01 -11.71 17.66
CA VAL A 169 51.24 -11.28 16.96
C VAL A 169 52.06 -10.31 17.81
N ARG A 170 51.40 -9.39 18.53
CA ARG A 170 52.09 -8.45 19.42
C ARG A 170 52.80 -9.14 20.59
N ASN A 171 52.26 -10.24 21.11
CA ASN A 171 52.85 -10.98 22.24
C ASN A 171 54.05 -11.85 21.82
N LYS A 172 54.07 -12.37 20.59
CA LYS A 172 55.20 -13.17 20.07
C LYS A 172 56.45 -12.35 19.75
N ASN A 173 56.34 -11.03 19.57
CA ASN A 173 57.47 -10.15 19.26
C ASN A 173 58.15 -9.54 20.51
N LEU A 174 57.73 -9.96 21.72
CA LEU A 174 58.25 -9.46 23.00
C LEU A 174 59.02 -10.52 23.81
N VAL A 175 59.32 -11.68 23.20
CA VAL A 175 60.18 -12.74 23.74
C VAL A 175 61.33 -12.95 22.78
#